data_AF-A0A816F7S5-F1
#
_entry.id   AF-A0A816F7S5-F1
#
_cell.length_a   1.000
_cell.length_b   1.000
_cell.length_c   1.000
_cell.angle_alpha   90.00
_cell.angle_beta   90.00
_cell.angle_gamma   90.00
#
_symmetry.space_group_name_H-M   'P 1'
#
loop_
_entity.id
_entity.type
_entity.pdbx_description
1 polymer ?
#
loop_
_entity_poly.entity_id
_entity_poly.type
_entity_poly.pdbx_seq_one_letter_code
_entity_poly.pdbx_strand_id
1 'polypeptide(L)'
;QMKYENRLEKVFWRGVGGWKRDWLINITFKYPQMIDIKEIHWKKNIKGFPFDLSNSFTKLENHCHYKYLAHLEGNSYSARLKYLLLCASPVIHSPIQNWQEFWYHLLINQTNILFYQTNPLAFNQTIHLLTSNQTLSQQIGQNGQNLVKKYLNEHAINCYWWKLIQQYSKLISYKPVLHQNAVHFDDFILLKSTSS
;
A
#
# COMPACT_ATOMS: atom_id res chain seq x y z
N GLN A 1 -12.89 -3.85 14.62
CA GLN A 1 -12.79 -3.11 13.33
C GLN A 1 -14.15 -2.47 13.06
N MET A 2 -14.20 -1.23 12.55
CA MET A 2 -15.46 -0.54 12.23
C MET A 2 -16.24 -1.29 11.14
N LYS A 3 -17.55 -1.49 11.35
CA LYS A 3 -18.46 -2.09 10.37
C LYS A 3 -18.44 -1.28 9.06
N TYR A 4 -18.59 -1.95 7.92
CA TYR A 4 -18.45 -1.30 6.61
C TYR A 4 -19.50 -0.20 6.40
N GLU A 5 -20.74 -0.44 6.86
CA GLU A 5 -21.84 0.53 6.77
C GLU A 5 -21.54 1.86 7.48
N ASN A 6 -20.71 1.83 8.54
CA ASN A 6 -20.39 2.99 9.37
C ASN A 6 -19.17 3.77 8.87
N ARG A 7 -18.50 3.32 7.81
CA ARG A 7 -17.31 3.98 7.26
C ARG A 7 -17.70 5.20 6.43
N LEU A 8 -16.82 6.20 6.43
CA LEU A 8 -16.97 7.40 5.60
C LEU A 8 -16.96 7.05 4.12
N GLU A 9 -17.96 7.52 3.39
CA GLU A 9 -18.13 7.31 1.95
C GLU A 9 -17.25 8.26 1.13
N LYS A 10 -15.95 8.20 1.37
CA LYS A 10 -14.93 8.97 0.63
C LYS A 10 -13.80 8.08 0.18
N VAL A 11 -13.19 8.44 -0.95
CA VAL A 11 -11.88 7.92 -1.34
C VAL A 11 -10.81 8.60 -0.51
N PHE A 12 -10.03 7.80 0.22
CA PHE A 12 -9.04 8.29 1.15
C PHE A 12 -7.61 7.95 0.74
N TRP A 13 -6.72 8.93 0.91
CA TRP A 13 -5.28 8.74 0.80
C TRP A 13 -4.51 9.77 1.62
N ARG A 14 -3.43 9.31 2.27
CA ARG A 14 -2.38 10.13 2.85
C ARG A 14 -1.02 9.54 2.49
N GLY A 15 -0.13 10.38 2.00
CA GLY A 15 1.24 9.97 1.67
C GLY A 15 2.08 11.16 1.23
N VAL A 16 3.39 10.95 1.10
CA VAL A 16 4.29 11.96 0.54
C VAL A 16 3.95 12.18 -0.93
N GLY A 17 3.90 13.42 -1.39
CA GLY A 17 3.62 13.76 -2.78
C GLY A 17 4.84 13.57 -3.68
N GLY A 18 4.78 14.16 -4.86
CA GLY A 18 5.80 14.06 -5.90
C GLY A 18 5.17 13.88 -7.29
N TRP A 19 5.96 14.15 -8.34
CA TRP A 19 5.52 14.35 -9.73
C TRP A 19 4.45 13.41 -10.29
N LYS A 20 4.38 12.14 -9.85
CA LYS A 20 3.39 11.16 -10.32
C LYS A 20 2.07 11.13 -9.53
N ARG A 21 2.00 11.87 -8.42
CA ARG A 21 0.86 11.87 -7.47
C ARG A 21 0.13 13.21 -7.44
N ASP A 22 0.69 14.27 -8.01
CA ASP A 22 0.13 15.62 -7.98
C ASP A 22 -1.26 15.71 -8.61
N TRP A 23 -1.51 14.96 -9.69
CA TRP A 23 -2.82 14.89 -10.32
C TRP A 23 -3.90 14.35 -9.36
N LEU A 24 -3.54 13.46 -8.44
CA LEU A 24 -4.46 12.87 -7.46
C LEU A 24 -4.78 13.88 -6.34
N ILE A 25 -3.84 14.74 -5.99
CA ILE A 25 -4.09 15.86 -5.07
C ILE A 25 -5.09 16.82 -5.72
N ASN A 26 -4.90 17.14 -7.00
CA ASN A 26 -5.77 18.07 -7.72
C ASN A 26 -7.24 17.58 -7.82
N ILE A 27 -7.46 16.26 -7.87
CA ILE A 27 -8.82 15.72 -7.97
C ILE A 27 -9.66 15.95 -6.71
N THR A 28 -9.02 16.09 -5.54
CA THR A 28 -9.72 16.36 -4.27
C THR A 28 -10.40 17.73 -4.30
N PHE A 29 -9.83 18.71 -4.98
CA PHE A 29 -10.42 20.05 -5.13
C PHE A 29 -11.63 20.04 -6.05
N LYS A 30 -11.65 19.12 -7.04
CA LYS A 30 -12.79 18.96 -7.95
C LYS A 30 -13.98 18.26 -7.28
N TYR A 31 -13.72 17.33 -6.36
CA TYR A 31 -14.77 16.55 -5.69
C TYR A 31 -14.56 16.40 -4.17
N PRO A 32 -14.55 17.51 -3.40
CA PRO A 32 -14.18 17.49 -1.97
C PRO A 32 -15.15 16.70 -1.07
N GLN A 33 -16.38 16.49 -1.54
CA GLN A 33 -17.36 15.67 -0.82
C GLN A 33 -17.16 14.17 -1.00
N MET A 34 -16.54 13.74 -2.11
CA MET A 34 -16.33 12.32 -2.43
C MET A 34 -14.89 11.86 -2.21
N ILE A 35 -13.94 12.79 -2.15
CA ILE A 35 -12.51 12.50 -2.13
C ILE A 35 -11.85 13.27 -0.98
N ASP A 36 -11.05 12.57 -0.19
CA ASP A 36 -10.20 13.10 0.86
C ASP A 36 -8.77 12.60 0.66
N ILE A 37 -8.05 13.26 -0.25
CA ILE A 37 -6.66 12.93 -0.62
C ILE A 37 -5.80 14.12 -0.26
N LYS A 38 -4.78 13.88 0.58
CA LYS A 38 -3.85 14.93 1.00
C LYS A 38 -2.43 14.42 1.08
N GLU A 39 -1.50 15.29 0.72
CA GLU A 39 -0.08 15.05 0.90
C GLU A 39 0.32 15.17 2.38
N ILE A 40 1.25 14.32 2.81
CA ILE A 40 1.96 14.42 4.09
C ILE A 40 3.25 15.20 3.87
N HIS A 41 3.40 16.31 4.57
CA HIS A 41 4.61 17.13 4.56
C HIS A 41 5.40 16.91 5.85
N TRP A 42 6.65 16.48 5.70
CA TRP A 42 7.56 16.28 6.84
C TRP A 42 8.10 17.58 7.42
N LYS A 43 7.99 18.70 6.69
CA LYS A 43 8.39 20.04 7.13
C LYS A 43 7.15 20.86 7.51
N LYS A 44 7.13 21.42 8.73
CA LYS A 44 5.98 22.14 9.31
C LYS A 44 5.56 23.43 8.57
N ASN A 45 6.36 23.97 7.64
CA ASN A 45 6.13 25.29 7.04
C ASN A 45 6.41 25.30 5.54
N ILE A 46 5.39 25.09 4.70
CA ILE A 46 5.43 25.48 3.28
C ILE A 46 4.71 26.82 3.16
N LYS A 47 5.47 27.91 3.01
CA LYS A 47 4.89 29.23 2.71
C LYS A 47 4.20 29.19 1.35
N GLY A 48 2.93 29.60 1.27
CA GLY A 48 2.21 29.81 0.00
C GLY A 48 1.13 28.78 -0.36
N PHE A 49 0.88 27.75 0.47
CA PHE A 49 -0.27 26.86 0.28
C PHE A 49 -1.43 27.26 1.19
N PRO A 50 -2.68 27.38 0.68
CA PRO A 50 -3.82 27.91 1.43
C PRO A 50 -4.39 26.95 2.50
N PHE A 51 -3.75 25.81 2.75
CA PHE A 51 -4.18 24.83 3.76
C PHE A 51 -3.04 24.52 4.73
N ASP A 52 -3.39 24.46 6.02
CA ASP A 52 -2.51 23.92 7.05
C ASP A 52 -2.29 22.42 6.83
N LEU A 53 -1.21 22.10 6.13
CA LEU A 53 -0.76 20.74 5.83
C LEU A 53 0.12 20.17 6.94
N SER A 54 0.31 20.90 8.05
CA SER A 54 1.35 20.64 9.05
C SER A 54 1.15 19.36 9.87
N ASN A 55 0.02 18.65 9.73
CA ASN A 55 -0.11 17.30 10.28
C ASN A 55 -1.19 16.42 9.61
N SER A 56 -1.15 16.24 8.29
CA SER A 56 -2.06 15.32 7.57
C SER A 56 -1.74 13.82 7.76
N PHE A 57 -0.80 13.48 8.63
CA PHE A 57 -0.44 12.10 8.93
C PHE A 57 -1.63 11.36 9.57
N THR A 58 -1.99 10.23 8.97
CA THR A 58 -3.02 9.34 9.49
C THR A 58 -2.38 7.98 9.77
N LYS A 59 -2.60 7.43 10.97
CA LYS A 59 -2.19 6.06 11.31
C LYS A 59 -2.83 5.07 10.33
N LEU A 60 -2.14 3.98 9.99
CA LEU A 60 -2.66 2.97 9.05
C LEU A 60 -4.04 2.44 9.48
N GLU A 61 -4.23 2.24 10.78
CA GLU A 61 -5.49 1.71 11.34
C GLU A 61 -6.68 2.63 11.11
N ASN A 62 -6.43 3.96 11.14
CA ASN A 62 -7.45 4.98 10.91
C ASN A 62 -7.85 5.09 9.43
N HIS A 63 -7.08 4.50 8.50
CA HIS A 63 -7.52 4.41 7.10
C HIS A 63 -8.77 3.51 6.99
N CYS A 64 -8.92 2.53 7.88
CA CYS A 64 -10.07 1.61 7.84
C CYS A 64 -11.41 2.28 8.18
N HIS A 65 -11.42 3.55 8.57
CA HIS A 65 -12.65 4.35 8.75
C HIS A 65 -13.25 4.84 7.42
N TYR A 66 -12.57 4.62 6.28
CA TYR A 66 -13.02 5.06 4.96
C TYR A 66 -13.42 3.86 4.10
N LYS A 67 -14.51 3.98 3.34
CA LYS A 67 -15.01 2.92 2.45
C LYS A 67 -14.07 2.61 1.30
N TYR A 68 -13.37 3.60 0.75
CA TYR A 68 -12.54 3.42 -0.44
C TYR A 68 -11.12 3.92 -0.16
N LEU A 69 -10.12 3.10 -0.46
CA LEU A 69 -8.71 3.41 -0.20
C LEU A 69 -7.94 3.50 -1.51
N ALA A 70 -7.27 4.62 -1.76
CA ALA A 70 -6.40 4.72 -2.92
C ALA A 70 -4.99 4.18 -2.60
N HIS A 71 -4.37 3.51 -3.57
CA HIS A 71 -3.00 3.05 -3.51
C HIS A 71 -2.20 3.54 -4.71
N LEU A 72 -1.04 4.14 -4.41
CA LEU A 72 -0.09 4.66 -5.38
C LEU A 72 1.31 4.17 -5.05
N GLU A 73 2.06 3.84 -6.09
CA GLU A 73 3.49 3.55 -6.04
C GLU A 73 4.29 4.83 -5.75
N GLY A 74 5.51 4.68 -5.26
CA GLY A 74 6.44 5.77 -5.00
C GLY A 74 7.66 5.70 -5.92
N ASN A 75 8.85 5.92 -5.34
CA ASN A 75 10.11 5.67 -6.04
C ASN A 75 10.30 4.18 -6.39
N SER A 76 9.67 3.29 -5.61
CA SER A 76 9.52 1.87 -5.91
C SER A 76 8.08 1.42 -5.60
N TYR A 77 7.88 0.12 -5.37
CA TYR A 77 6.64 -0.37 -4.76
C TYR A 77 6.39 0.37 -3.44
N SER A 78 5.12 0.41 -3.03
CA SER A 78 4.71 1.07 -1.80
C SER A 78 4.22 0.01 -0.84
N ALA A 79 4.97 -0.22 0.24
CA ALA A 79 4.67 -1.24 1.25
C ALA A 79 3.30 -1.07 1.93
N ARG A 80 2.60 0.05 1.67
CA ARG A 80 1.26 0.37 2.18
C ARG A 80 0.17 -0.60 1.69
N LEU A 81 0.30 -1.18 0.49
CA LEU A 81 -0.82 -1.88 -0.16
C LEU A 81 -1.44 -2.98 0.72
N LYS A 82 -0.60 -3.88 1.26
CA LYS A 82 -1.04 -4.97 2.14
C LYS A 82 -1.83 -4.49 3.35
N TYR A 83 -1.46 -3.34 3.93
CA TYR A 83 -2.16 -2.77 5.08
C TYR A 83 -3.52 -2.18 4.70
N LEU A 84 -3.66 -1.61 3.50
CA LEU A 84 -4.96 -1.12 3.02
C LEU A 84 -5.92 -2.27 2.74
N LEU A 85 -5.43 -3.35 2.12
CA LEU A 85 -6.23 -4.55 1.87
C LEU A 85 -6.73 -5.18 3.18
N LEU A 86 -5.97 -5.10 4.28
CA LEU A 86 -6.41 -5.57 5.61
C LEU A 86 -7.62 -4.80 6.16
N CYS A 87 -7.94 -3.61 5.66
CA CYS A 87 -9.13 -2.87 6.10
C CYS A 87 -10.45 -3.49 5.63
N ALA A 88 -10.43 -4.44 4.68
CA ALA A 88 -11.63 -4.90 3.97
C ALA A 88 -12.42 -3.76 3.28
N SER A 89 -11.75 -2.64 3.00
CA SER A 89 -12.22 -1.62 2.07
C SER A 89 -11.63 -1.95 0.70
N PRO A 90 -12.39 -1.83 -0.41
CA PRO A 90 -11.80 -1.96 -1.74
C PRO A 90 -10.66 -0.96 -1.92
N VAL A 91 -9.56 -1.45 -2.47
CA VAL A 91 -8.39 -0.65 -2.77
C VAL A 91 -8.39 -0.32 -4.26
N ILE A 92 -8.27 0.97 -4.58
CA ILE A 92 -8.17 1.50 -5.93
C ILE A 92 -6.69 1.78 -6.20
N HIS A 93 -6.09 1.08 -7.14
CA HIS A 93 -4.67 1.13 -7.42
C HIS A 93 -4.38 1.56 -8.86
N SER A 94 -3.49 2.53 -9.03
CA SER A 94 -2.87 2.80 -10.33
C SER A 94 -1.42 2.31 -10.34
N PRO A 95 -1.09 1.27 -11.14
CA PRO A 95 0.27 0.78 -11.33
C PRO A 95 1.00 1.62 -12.39
N ILE A 96 1.37 2.86 -12.05
CA ILE A 96 1.98 3.81 -13.00
C ILE A 96 3.31 3.30 -13.55
N GLN A 97 4.11 2.67 -12.70
CA GLN A 97 5.47 2.20 -12.96
C GLN A 97 5.55 0.67 -13.02
N ASN A 98 4.44 -0.03 -12.79
CA ASN A 98 4.39 -1.48 -12.65
C ASN A 98 5.39 -2.02 -11.61
N TRP A 99 5.55 -1.31 -10.50
CA TRP A 99 6.34 -1.81 -9.38
C TRP A 99 5.63 -2.99 -8.72
N GLN A 100 6.39 -4.03 -8.38
CA GLN A 100 5.83 -5.27 -7.83
C GLN A 100 6.51 -5.67 -6.52
N GLU A 101 5.71 -6.19 -5.59
CA GLU A 101 6.19 -7.09 -4.55
C GLU A 101 6.01 -8.55 -5.00
N PHE A 102 6.68 -9.48 -4.34
CA PHE A 102 6.66 -10.92 -4.69
C PHE A 102 5.26 -11.55 -4.79
N TRP A 103 4.26 -10.95 -4.13
CA TRP A 103 2.89 -11.45 -4.06
C TRP A 103 1.91 -10.76 -5.01
N TYR A 104 2.33 -9.71 -5.73
CA TYR A 104 1.44 -8.90 -6.57
C TYR A 104 0.80 -9.69 -7.72
N HIS A 105 1.39 -10.80 -8.14
CA HIS A 105 0.82 -11.70 -9.14
C HIS A 105 -0.53 -12.34 -8.69
N LEU A 106 -0.87 -12.28 -7.40
CA LEU A 106 -2.15 -12.74 -6.85
C LEU A 106 -3.26 -11.67 -6.94
N LEU A 107 -2.91 -10.44 -7.31
CA LEU A 107 -3.87 -9.35 -7.46
C LEU A 107 -4.64 -9.51 -8.78
N ILE A 108 -5.96 -9.52 -8.69
CA ILE A 108 -6.86 -9.71 -9.83
C ILE A 108 -7.84 -8.55 -9.83
N ASN A 109 -7.85 -7.81 -10.96
CA ASN A 109 -8.70 -6.65 -11.15
C ASN A 109 -10.17 -7.00 -10.95
N GLN A 110 -10.92 -6.12 -10.30
CA GLN A 110 -12.34 -6.28 -9.96
C GLN A 110 -12.68 -7.50 -9.09
N THR A 111 -11.67 -8.26 -8.64
CA THR A 111 -11.85 -9.41 -7.76
C THR A 111 -11.40 -9.11 -6.34
N ASN A 112 -10.15 -8.67 -6.17
CA ASN A 112 -9.55 -8.39 -4.86
C ASN A 112 -8.86 -7.01 -4.77
N ILE A 113 -8.86 -6.28 -5.88
CA ILE A 113 -8.37 -4.90 -6.03
C ILE A 113 -9.01 -4.28 -7.28
N LEU A 114 -9.01 -2.96 -7.40
CA LEU A 114 -9.38 -2.27 -8.63
C LEU A 114 -8.18 -1.57 -9.24
N PHE A 115 -7.82 -1.96 -10.46
CA PHE A 115 -6.84 -1.24 -11.27
C PHE A 115 -7.53 -0.20 -12.14
N TYR A 116 -6.93 0.97 -12.25
CA TYR A 116 -7.40 2.05 -13.10
C TYR A 116 -6.22 2.75 -13.79
N GLN A 117 -6.49 3.39 -14.93
CA GLN A 117 -5.50 4.22 -15.63
C GLN A 117 -5.32 5.57 -14.92
N THR A 118 -4.11 6.09 -14.90
CA THR A 118 -3.72 7.36 -14.25
C THR A 118 -4.25 8.59 -14.98
N ASN A 119 -5.56 8.75 -15.02
CA ASN A 119 -6.20 9.94 -15.52
C ASN A 119 -7.49 10.23 -14.72
N PRO A 120 -7.93 11.50 -14.67
CA PRO A 120 -9.10 11.89 -13.90
C PRO A 120 -10.40 11.19 -14.33
N LEU A 121 -10.55 10.86 -15.63
CA LEU A 121 -11.75 10.23 -16.16
C LEU A 121 -11.89 8.78 -15.66
N ALA A 122 -10.84 7.97 -15.81
CA ALA A 122 -10.80 6.58 -15.36
C ALA A 122 -10.92 6.49 -13.83
N PHE A 123 -10.29 7.41 -13.10
CA PHE A 123 -10.45 7.47 -11.65
C PHE A 123 -11.90 7.76 -11.26
N ASN A 124 -12.56 8.73 -11.92
CA ASN A 124 -13.96 9.04 -11.65
C ASN A 124 -14.89 7.88 -11.98
N GLN A 125 -14.67 7.19 -13.11
CA GLN A 125 -15.42 5.98 -13.49
C GLN A 125 -15.28 4.88 -12.44
N THR A 126 -14.07 4.69 -11.90
CA THR A 126 -13.79 3.71 -10.86
C THR A 126 -14.52 4.05 -9.56
N ILE A 127 -14.55 5.33 -9.17
CA ILE A 127 -15.33 5.78 -8.01
C ILE A 127 -16.81 5.51 -8.24
N HIS A 128 -17.36 5.90 -9.39
CA HIS A 128 -18.76 5.68 -9.71
C HIS A 128 -19.15 4.20 -9.68
N LEU A 129 -18.30 3.30 -10.19
CA LEU A 129 -18.51 1.86 -10.11
C LEU A 129 -18.64 1.38 -8.66
N LEU A 130 -17.78 1.86 -7.77
CA LEU A 130 -17.77 1.48 -6.36
C LEU A 130 -18.91 2.09 -5.55
N THR A 131 -19.29 3.33 -5.82
CA THR A 131 -20.35 4.02 -5.08
C THR A 131 -21.74 3.57 -5.51
N SER A 132 -21.93 3.25 -6.80
CA SER A 132 -23.20 2.73 -7.33
C SER A 132 -23.47 1.26 -7.00
N ASN A 133 -22.44 0.48 -6.65
CA ASN A 133 -22.58 -0.94 -6.33
C ASN A 133 -21.85 -1.32 -5.03
N GLN A 134 -22.52 -1.07 -3.90
CA GLN A 134 -21.97 -1.36 -2.57
C GLN A 134 -21.71 -2.84 -2.32
N THR A 135 -22.50 -3.74 -2.90
CA THR A 135 -22.30 -5.19 -2.78
C THR A 135 -20.98 -5.61 -3.44
N LEU A 136 -20.75 -5.21 -4.68
CA LEU A 136 -19.48 -5.43 -5.38
C LEU A 136 -18.32 -4.81 -4.60
N SER A 137 -18.51 -3.58 -4.13
CA SER A 137 -17.51 -2.84 -3.36
C SER A 137 -17.04 -3.61 -2.10
N GLN A 138 -17.98 -4.11 -1.31
CA GLN A 138 -17.69 -4.93 -0.14
C GLN A 138 -17.03 -6.26 -0.51
N GLN A 139 -17.52 -6.92 -1.57
CA GLN A 139 -16.95 -8.19 -2.02
C GLN A 139 -15.48 -8.04 -2.42
N ILE A 140 -15.14 -7.00 -3.19
CA ILE A 140 -13.75 -6.69 -3.57
C ILE A 140 -12.89 -6.45 -2.33
N GLY A 141 -13.38 -5.62 -1.39
CA GLY A 141 -12.68 -5.34 -0.13
C GLY A 141 -12.42 -6.60 0.71
N GLN A 142 -13.44 -7.45 0.88
CA GLN A 142 -13.34 -8.71 1.62
C GLN A 142 -12.36 -9.68 0.95
N ASN A 143 -12.42 -9.82 -0.37
CA ASN A 143 -11.49 -10.65 -1.13
C ASN A 143 -10.04 -10.17 -0.99
N GLY A 144 -9.82 -8.86 -1.04
CA GLY A 144 -8.52 -8.24 -0.78
C GLY A 144 -7.98 -8.58 0.62
N GLN A 145 -8.83 -8.44 1.65
CA GLN A 145 -8.47 -8.81 3.02
C GLN A 145 -8.14 -10.30 3.14
N ASN A 146 -8.95 -11.17 2.54
CA ASN A 146 -8.75 -12.62 2.57
C ASN A 146 -7.44 -13.04 1.90
N LEU A 147 -7.09 -12.41 0.76
CA LEU A 147 -5.80 -12.63 0.10
C LEU A 147 -4.64 -12.34 1.05
N VAL A 148 -4.63 -11.17 1.70
CA VAL A 148 -3.53 -10.80 2.61
C VAL A 148 -3.47 -11.74 3.81
N LYS A 149 -4.62 -12.02 4.46
CA LYS A 149 -4.66 -12.96 5.60
C LYS A 149 -4.16 -14.36 5.22
N LYS A 150 -4.45 -14.82 4.01
CA LYS A 150 -4.08 -16.15 3.53
C LYS A 150 -2.62 -16.25 3.09
N TYR A 151 -2.12 -15.28 2.33
CA TYR A 151 -0.83 -15.39 1.64
C TYR A 151 0.28 -14.51 2.23
N LEU A 152 -0.05 -13.59 3.14
CA LEU A 152 0.92 -12.69 3.79
C LEU A 152 0.88 -12.79 5.31
N ASN A 153 0.41 -13.92 5.86
CA ASN A 153 0.67 -14.26 7.26
C ASN A 153 2.13 -14.70 7.46
N GLU A 154 2.56 -14.74 8.72
CA GLU A 154 3.93 -15.08 9.10
C GLU A 154 4.40 -16.43 8.51
N HIS A 155 3.58 -17.47 8.59
CA HIS A 155 3.92 -18.78 8.03
C HIS A 155 4.10 -18.74 6.51
N ALA A 156 3.23 -18.04 5.79
CA ALA A 156 3.31 -17.91 4.34
C ALA A 156 4.56 -17.14 3.90
N ILE A 157 4.90 -16.05 4.61
CA ILE A 157 6.10 -15.25 4.34
C ILE A 157 7.37 -16.08 4.61
N ASN A 158 7.43 -16.78 5.73
CA ASN A 158 8.56 -17.65 6.07
C ASN A 158 8.71 -18.79 5.05
N CYS A 159 7.60 -19.40 4.63
CA CYS A 159 7.59 -20.43 3.59
C CYS A 159 8.09 -19.90 2.24
N TYR A 160 7.67 -18.69 1.84
CA TYR A 160 8.15 -18.05 0.62
C TYR A 160 9.66 -17.86 0.64
N TRP A 161 10.21 -17.25 1.70
CA TRP A 161 11.65 -17.03 1.84
C TRP A 161 12.44 -18.32 1.89
N TRP A 162 11.98 -19.31 2.67
CA TRP A 162 12.63 -20.61 2.74
C TRP A 162 12.68 -21.29 1.37
N LYS A 163 11.56 -21.35 0.64
CA LYS A 163 11.52 -21.91 -0.71
C LYS A 163 12.38 -21.12 -1.70
N LEU A 164 12.36 -19.79 -1.64
CA LEU A 164 13.14 -18.93 -2.52
C LEU A 164 14.65 -19.23 -2.39
N ILE A 165 15.16 -19.23 -1.16
CA ILE A 165 16.57 -19.50 -0.88
C ILE A 165 16.95 -20.92 -1.30
N GLN A 166 16.09 -21.91 -1.01
CA GLN A 166 16.31 -23.32 -1.38
C GLN A 166 16.32 -23.56 -2.90
N GLN A 167 15.49 -22.86 -3.67
CA GLN A 167 15.54 -22.98 -5.14
C GLN A 167 16.74 -22.23 -5.71
N TYR A 168 17.04 -21.04 -5.18
CA TYR A 168 18.19 -20.25 -5.60
C TYR A 168 19.51 -21.00 -5.35
N SER A 169 19.65 -21.70 -4.22
CA SER A 169 20.88 -22.45 -3.91
C SER A 169 21.19 -23.56 -4.91
N LYS A 170 20.18 -24.12 -5.61
CA LYS A 170 20.39 -25.12 -6.67
C LYS A 170 21.03 -24.55 -7.93
N LEU A 171 21.00 -23.23 -8.11
CA LEU A 171 21.63 -22.55 -9.24
C LEU A 171 23.13 -22.28 -8.99
N ILE A 172 23.60 -22.44 -7.75
CA ILE A 172 24.99 -22.18 -7.38
C ILE A 172 25.84 -23.37 -7.84
N SER A 173 26.74 -23.13 -8.79
CA SER A 173 27.61 -24.14 -9.40
C SER A 173 28.93 -24.38 -8.65
N TYR A 174 29.13 -23.73 -7.51
CA TYR A 174 30.34 -23.83 -6.68
C TYR A 174 29.97 -24.06 -5.22
N LYS A 175 30.93 -24.51 -4.40
CA LYS A 175 30.76 -24.63 -2.95
C LYS A 175 31.08 -23.28 -2.29
N PRO A 176 30.12 -22.59 -1.66
CA PRO A 176 30.41 -21.34 -0.97
C PRO A 176 31.40 -21.56 0.18
N VAL A 177 32.32 -20.60 0.35
CA VAL A 177 33.27 -20.56 1.46
C VAL A 177 33.05 -19.26 2.22
N LEU A 178 33.07 -19.32 3.55
CA LEU A 178 32.92 -18.15 4.40
C LEU A 178 34.09 -17.18 4.17
N HIS A 179 33.78 -15.92 3.86
CA HIS A 179 34.80 -14.89 3.70
C HIS A 179 35.46 -14.59 5.06
N GLN A 180 36.78 -14.36 5.09
CA GLN A 180 37.55 -14.15 6.33
C GLN A 180 37.05 -12.97 7.19
N ASN A 181 36.41 -11.97 6.57
CA ASN A 181 35.84 -10.80 7.26
C ASN A 181 34.34 -10.95 7.56
N ALA A 182 33.75 -12.12 7.29
CA ALA A 182 32.35 -12.36 7.63
C ALA A 182 32.21 -12.48 9.15
N VAL A 183 31.21 -11.78 9.70
CA VAL A 183 30.89 -11.82 11.13
C VAL A 183 29.58 -12.56 11.29
N HIS A 184 29.45 -13.38 12.35
CA HIS A 184 28.18 -14.03 12.63
C HIS A 184 27.10 -12.98 12.89
N PHE A 185 25.89 -13.21 12.40
CA PHE A 185 24.81 -12.23 12.52
C PHE A 185 24.50 -11.90 13.99
N ASP A 186 24.55 -12.90 14.87
CA ASP A 186 24.32 -12.72 16.31
C ASP A 186 25.41 -11.85 16.97
N ASP A 187 26.67 -12.00 16.54
CA ASP A 187 27.78 -11.18 17.04
C ASP A 187 27.62 -9.72 16.58
N PHE A 188 27.15 -9.50 15.35
CA PHE A 188 26.88 -8.15 14.84
C PHE A 188 25.81 -7.40 15.64
N ILE A 189 24.76 -8.09 16.09
CA ILE A 189 23.70 -7.47 16.90
C ILE A 189 24.24 -7.04 18.27
N LEU A 190 25.07 -7.88 18.91
CA LEU A 190 25.62 -7.61 20.23
C LEU A 190 26.71 -6.53 20.23
N LEU A 191 27.49 -6.40 19.16
CA LEU A 191 28.51 -5.35 19.02
C LEU A 191 27.92 -3.92 19.01
N LYS A 192 26.64 -3.78 18.61
CA LYS A 192 25.94 -2.49 18.63
C LYS A 192 25.33 -2.13 19.99
N SER A 193 25.11 -3.09 20.89
CA SER A 193 24.50 -2.82 22.20
C SER A 193 25.53 -2.46 23.27
N THR A 194 26.81 -2.75 23.06
CA THR A 194 27.90 -2.46 24.00
C THR A 194 28.63 -1.14 23.74
N SER A 195 28.11 -0.30 22.83
CA SER A 195 28.72 0.98 22.44
C SER A 195 27.86 2.19 22.86
N SER A 196 27.02 2.05 23.89
CA SER A 196 26.28 3.15 24.54
C SER A 196 26.85 3.48 25.92
#